data_AF-A0A8S2G8T9-F1
#
_entry.id   AF-A0A8S2G8T9-F1
#
_cell.length_a   1.000
_cell.length_b   1.000
_cell.length_c   1.000
_cell.angle_alpha   90.00
_cell.angle_beta   90.00
_cell.angle_gamma   90.00
#
_symmetry.space_group_name_H-M   'P 1'
#
loop_
_entity.id
_entity.type
_entity.pdbx_description
1 polymer ?
#
loop_
_entity_poly.entity_id
_entity_poly.type
_entity_poly.pdbx_seq_one_letter_code
_entity_poly.pdbx_strand_id
1 'polypeptide(L)'
;DEKKNSQELGEKWKRGIPVEVLPLAFKICMREICKQLGGDIVLREGTEKIGPVLTDNGNFIIDWRFDTETKNRNWSDINKTLKSIPGVVETGLFINMVTKAYFGGSDGKVDIKENKNIKV
;
A
#
# COMPACT_ATOMS: atom_id res chain seq x y z
N ASP A 1 16.54 3.96 0.96
CA ASP A 1 17.59 3.73 -0.06
C ASP A 1 17.01 4.01 -1.45
N GLU A 2 17.90 4.18 -2.43
CA GLU A 2 17.60 4.49 -3.83
C GLU A 2 16.61 3.52 -4.52
N LYS A 3 16.48 2.27 -4.04
CA LYS A 3 15.53 1.30 -4.61
C LYS A 3 14.08 1.65 -4.32
N LYS A 4 13.81 2.58 -3.39
CA LYS A 4 12.47 3.10 -3.10
C LYS A 4 12.06 4.26 -4.01
N ASN A 5 13.00 4.81 -4.78
CA ASN A 5 12.73 5.92 -5.69
C ASN A 5 12.10 5.41 -7.00
N SER A 6 10.78 5.45 -7.12
CA SER A 6 10.02 5.02 -8.31
C SER A 6 9.34 6.20 -9.02
N GLN A 7 8.99 6.00 -10.29
CA GLN A 7 8.11 6.91 -11.04
C GLN A 7 6.64 6.66 -10.71
N GLU A 8 6.26 5.40 -10.54
CA GLU A 8 4.90 5.01 -10.17
C GLU A 8 4.88 3.98 -9.04
N LEU A 9 3.80 3.98 -8.24
CA LEU A 9 3.55 2.92 -7.27
C LEU A 9 3.39 1.58 -8.01
N GLY A 10 3.97 0.53 -7.44
CA GLY A 10 3.98 -0.78 -8.08
C GLY A 10 5.14 -1.01 -9.04
N GLU A 11 5.96 -0.01 -9.37
CA GLU A 11 7.10 -0.18 -10.28
C GLU A 11 8.19 -1.07 -9.65
N LYS A 12 8.76 -0.64 -8.52
CA LYS A 12 9.81 -1.39 -7.80
C LYS A 12 9.27 -2.28 -6.68
N TRP A 13 8.12 -1.92 -6.11
CA TRP A 13 7.45 -2.72 -5.07
C TRP A 13 6.28 -3.52 -5.66
N LYS A 14 6.49 -4.82 -5.88
CA LYS A 14 5.52 -5.71 -6.54
C LYS A 14 4.59 -6.48 -5.61
N ARG A 15 4.80 -6.38 -4.29
CA ARG A 15 4.04 -7.18 -3.31
C ARG A 15 2.59 -6.72 -3.14
N GLY A 16 2.26 -5.53 -3.62
CA GLY A 16 0.93 -4.93 -3.51
C GLY A 16 0.85 -3.84 -2.44
N ILE A 17 -0.32 -3.19 -2.36
CA ILE A 17 -0.66 -2.23 -1.32
C ILE A 17 -1.12 -3.02 -0.08
N PRO A 18 -0.46 -2.86 1.07
CA PRO A 18 -0.96 -3.45 2.30
C PRO A 18 -2.24 -2.75 2.74
N VAL A 19 -3.25 -3.54 3.11
CA VAL A 19 -4.52 -3.07 3.68
C VAL A 19 -4.70 -3.78 5.01
N GLU A 20 -4.82 -3.01 6.08
CA GLU A 20 -5.09 -3.52 7.42
C GLU A 20 -6.59 -3.77 7.56
N VAL A 21 -6.97 -4.96 7.99
CA VAL A 21 -8.37 -5.40 8.06
C VAL A 21 -8.68 -6.15 9.35
N LEU A 22 -9.92 -6.02 9.81
CA LEU A 22 -10.40 -6.77 10.96
C LEU A 22 -10.30 -8.28 10.69
N PRO A 23 -9.79 -9.09 11.63
CA PRO A 23 -9.65 -10.54 11.44
C PRO A 23 -10.95 -11.28 11.14
N LEU A 24 -12.10 -10.77 11.59
CA LEU A 24 -13.41 -11.37 11.27
C LEU A 24 -13.87 -11.05 9.85
N ALA A 25 -13.42 -9.92 9.29
CA ALA A 25 -13.91 -9.39 8.02
C ALA A 25 -12.99 -9.68 6.83
N PHE A 26 -11.76 -10.19 7.05
CA PHE A 26 -10.72 -10.24 6.00
C PHE A 26 -11.18 -10.92 4.69
N LYS A 27 -11.93 -12.02 4.75
CA LYS A 27 -12.44 -12.71 3.54
C LYS A 27 -13.43 -11.85 2.75
N ILE A 28 -14.26 -11.09 3.45
CA ILE A 28 -15.21 -10.15 2.84
C ILE A 28 -14.42 -8.99 2.21
N CYS A 29 -13.47 -8.40 2.95
CA CYS A 29 -12.62 -7.34 2.43
C CYS A 29 -11.88 -7.79 1.17
N MET A 30 -11.26 -8.98 1.17
CA MET A 30 -10.59 -9.55 0.01
C MET A 30 -11.50 -9.61 -1.21
N ARG A 31 -12.71 -10.17 -1.04
CA ARG A 31 -13.69 -10.29 -2.13
C ARG A 31 -14.14 -8.92 -2.65
N GLU A 32 -14.49 -7.99 -1.76
CA GLU A 32 -15.00 -6.68 -2.16
C GLU A 32 -13.91 -5.83 -2.84
N ILE A 33 -12.65 -5.92 -2.39
CA ILE A 33 -11.52 -5.24 -3.03
C ILE A 33 -11.33 -5.75 -4.46
N CYS A 34 -11.24 -7.07 -4.66
CA CYS A 34 -11.12 -7.65 -6.00
C CYS A 34 -12.30 -7.30 -6.89
N LYS A 35 -13.53 -7.28 -6.34
CA LYS A 35 -14.74 -6.92 -7.09
C LYS A 35 -14.74 -5.46 -7.54
N GLN A 36 -14.32 -4.52 -6.68
CA GLN A 36 -14.40 -3.09 -6.96
C GLN A 36 -13.17 -2.54 -7.70
N LEU A 37 -12.00 -3.10 -7.46
CA LEU A 37 -10.71 -2.57 -7.93
C LEU A 37 -9.94 -3.54 -8.84
N GLY A 38 -10.42 -4.77 -9.00
CA GLY A 38 -9.71 -5.83 -9.72
C GLY A 38 -8.44 -6.28 -9.01
N GLY A 39 -7.54 -6.93 -9.76
CA GLY A 39 -6.27 -7.41 -9.26
C GLY A 39 -6.38 -8.67 -8.38
N ASP A 40 -5.22 -9.09 -7.87
CA ASP A 40 -5.06 -10.22 -6.95
C ASP A 40 -4.98 -9.72 -5.50
N ILE A 41 -5.36 -10.55 -4.55
CA ILE A 41 -5.27 -10.22 -3.13
C ILE A 41 -4.84 -11.42 -2.30
N VAL A 42 -3.87 -11.19 -1.43
CA VAL A 42 -3.23 -12.26 -0.65
C VAL A 42 -3.24 -11.89 0.83
N LEU A 43 -3.66 -12.83 1.68
CA LEU A 43 -3.47 -12.69 3.12
C LEU A 43 -1.97 -12.80 3.44
N ARG A 44 -1.43 -11.82 4.15
CA ARG A 44 0.00 -11.81 4.47
C ARG A 44 0.30 -12.84 5.56
N GLU A 45 1.00 -13.91 5.19
CA GLU A 45 1.48 -14.92 6.13
C GLU A 45 2.70 -14.45 6.92
N GLY A 46 2.80 -14.87 8.19
CA GLY A 46 3.98 -14.64 9.02
C GLY A 46 5.17 -15.45 8.53
N THR A 47 6.37 -14.87 8.59
CA THR A 47 7.61 -15.56 8.20
C THR A 47 8.13 -16.51 9.29
N GLU A 48 7.89 -16.19 10.56
CA GLU A 48 8.42 -16.93 11.72
C GLU A 48 7.33 -17.61 12.55
N LYS A 49 6.07 -17.55 12.09
CA LYS A 49 4.92 -18.16 12.75
C LYS A 49 3.97 -18.77 11.73
N ILE A 50 3.23 -19.80 12.16
CA ILE A 50 2.15 -20.37 11.35
C ILE A 50 0.95 -19.42 11.40
N GLY A 51 0.46 -19.02 10.23
CA GLY A 51 -0.73 -18.19 10.07
C GLY A 51 -0.43 -16.70 9.81
N PRO A 52 -1.48 -15.89 9.71
CA PRO A 52 -1.38 -14.52 9.23
C PRO A 52 -0.55 -13.61 10.15
N VAL A 53 0.08 -12.61 9.52
CA VAL A 53 0.66 -11.47 10.22
C VAL A 53 -0.45 -10.77 11.00
N LEU A 54 -0.14 -10.49 12.27
CA LEU A 54 -0.96 -9.65 13.13
C LEU A 54 -0.23 -8.31 13.26
N THR A 55 -0.95 -7.21 13.08
CA THR A 55 -0.45 -5.88 13.43
C THR A 55 -0.38 -5.72 14.95
N ASP A 56 0.26 -4.66 15.42
CA ASP A 56 0.28 -4.32 16.85
C ASP A 56 -1.14 -4.08 17.41
N ASN A 57 -2.09 -3.71 16.55
CA ASN A 57 -3.51 -3.55 16.88
C ASN A 57 -4.30 -4.87 16.79
N GLY A 58 -3.65 -6.00 16.52
CA GLY A 58 -4.29 -7.31 16.42
C GLY A 58 -5.07 -7.55 15.11
N ASN A 59 -4.85 -6.74 14.07
CA ASN A 59 -5.53 -6.88 12.79
C ASN A 59 -4.71 -7.71 11.79
N PHE A 60 -5.34 -8.17 10.71
CA PHE A 60 -4.65 -8.83 9.60
C PHE A 60 -4.19 -7.81 8.57
N ILE A 61 -3.18 -8.20 7.79
CA ILE A 61 -2.77 -7.48 6.59
C ILE A 61 -3.11 -8.32 5.38
N ILE A 62 -3.84 -7.73 4.44
CA ILE A 62 -4.02 -8.27 3.09
C ILE A 62 -3.26 -7.39 2.10
N ASP A 63 -2.54 -8.02 1.19
CA ASP A 63 -1.74 -7.37 0.16
C ASP A 63 -2.54 -7.33 -1.15
N TRP A 64 -3.03 -6.14 -1.53
CA TRP A 64 -3.74 -5.93 -2.80
C TRP A 64 -2.75 -5.68 -3.94
N ARG A 65 -2.66 -6.62 -4.87
CA ARG A 65 -1.80 -6.59 -6.05
C ARG A 65 -2.61 -6.13 -7.25
N PHE A 66 -2.44 -4.86 -7.58
CA PHE A 66 -3.06 -4.25 -8.75
C PHE A 66 -2.20 -4.48 -10.01
N ASP A 67 -2.86 -4.40 -11.17
CA ASP A 67 -2.17 -4.44 -12.46
C ASP A 67 -1.21 -3.25 -12.62
N THR A 68 0.08 -3.48 -12.88
CA THR A 68 1.03 -2.36 -13.04
C THR A 68 1.11 -1.79 -14.46
N GLU A 69 0.39 -2.37 -15.42
CA GLU A 69 0.35 -1.91 -16.81
C GLU A 69 -0.51 -0.66 -16.98
N THR A 70 -1.65 -0.59 -16.31
CA THR A 70 -2.48 0.63 -16.32
C THR A 70 -1.69 1.79 -15.69
N LYS A 71 -1.56 2.90 -16.42
CA LYS A 71 -0.83 4.11 -15.97
C LYS A 71 -1.78 5.14 -15.38
N ASN A 72 -1.24 6.09 -14.62
CA ASN A 72 -1.98 7.28 -14.13
C ASN A 72 -3.24 6.97 -13.30
N ARG A 73 -3.19 5.96 -12.42
CA ARG A 73 -4.29 5.67 -11.50
C ARG A 73 -4.59 6.86 -10.58
N ASN A 74 -5.87 7.10 -10.34
CA ASN A 74 -6.28 8.00 -9.27
C ASN A 74 -6.15 7.29 -7.91
N TRP A 75 -4.97 7.38 -7.31
CA TRP A 75 -4.70 6.80 -5.99
C TRP A 75 -5.63 7.34 -4.91
N SER A 76 -6.06 8.61 -5.00
CA SER A 76 -6.96 9.19 -4.00
C SER A 76 -8.32 8.50 -4.00
N ASP A 77 -8.85 8.18 -5.17
CA ASP A 77 -10.14 7.51 -5.28
C ASP A 77 -10.02 6.03 -4.90
N ILE A 78 -8.92 5.38 -5.29
CA ILE A 78 -8.62 4.01 -4.84
C ILE A 78 -8.57 3.93 -3.32
N ASN A 79 -7.87 4.85 -2.65
CA ASN A 79 -7.79 4.87 -1.19
C ASN A 79 -9.16 5.10 -0.53
N LYS A 80 -9.99 6.00 -1.08
CA LYS A 80 -11.36 6.21 -0.61
C LYS A 80 -12.20 4.94 -0.75
N THR A 81 -12.10 4.25 -1.89
CA THR A 81 -12.80 2.98 -2.14
C THR A 81 -12.34 1.89 -1.18
N LEU A 82 -11.03 1.76 -0.93
CA LEU A 82 -10.52 0.81 0.06
C LEU A 82 -11.06 1.13 1.46
N LYS A 83 -11.00 2.39 1.89
CA LYS A 83 -11.49 2.82 3.21
C LYS A 83 -13.01 2.73 3.39
N SER A 84 -13.79 2.70 2.31
CA SER A 84 -15.24 2.58 2.39
C SER A 84 -15.72 1.14 2.61
N ILE A 85 -14.85 0.15 2.43
CA ILE A 85 -15.18 -1.26 2.62
C ILE A 85 -15.26 -1.57 4.12
N PRO A 86 -16.42 -2.05 4.64
CA PRO A 86 -16.55 -2.41 6.05
C PRO A 86 -15.56 -3.50 6.46
N GLY A 87 -14.81 -3.21 7.52
CA GLY A 87 -13.75 -4.10 8.02
C GLY A 87 -12.35 -3.74 7.53
N VAL A 88 -12.20 -2.79 6.60
CA VAL A 88 -10.91 -2.11 6.36
C VAL A 88 -10.66 -1.11 7.47
N VAL A 89 -9.46 -1.18 8.06
CA VAL A 89 -9.00 -0.29 9.14
C VAL A 89 -8.17 0.84 8.57
N GLU A 90 -7.18 0.52 7.74
CA GLU A 90 -6.28 1.50 7.12
C GLU A 90 -5.63 0.92 5.84
N THR A 91 -5.04 1.79 5.01
CA THR A 91 -4.32 1.40 3.81
C THR A 91 -2.87 1.90 3.85
N GLY A 92 -1.98 1.22 3.14
CA GLY A 92 -0.60 1.68 2.93
C GLY A 92 -0.45 2.86 1.97
N LEU A 93 -1.53 3.55 1.59
CA LEU A 93 -1.51 4.67 0.65
C LEU A 93 -1.41 6.01 1.39
N PHE A 94 -0.19 6.56 1.43
CA PHE A 94 0.10 7.87 2.02
C PHE A 94 -0.03 8.99 0.98
N ILE A 95 -1.27 9.34 0.64
CA ILE A 95 -1.59 10.25 -0.46
C ILE A 95 -1.60 11.70 0.05
N ASN A 96 -0.93 12.60 -0.68
CA ASN A 96 -0.86 14.04 -0.37
C ASN A 96 -0.35 14.35 1.06
N MET A 97 0.41 13.44 1.66
CA MET A 97 0.93 13.60 3.04
C MET A 97 2.40 14.00 3.06
N VAL A 98 3.19 13.52 2.09
CA VAL A 98 4.65 13.68 2.09
C VAL A 98 5.05 15.01 1.44
N THR A 99 5.82 15.81 2.16
CA THR A 99 6.43 17.06 1.67
C THR A 99 7.80 16.85 1.06
N LYS A 100 8.61 15.95 1.64
CA LYS A 100 9.96 15.61 1.17
C LYS A 100 10.24 14.12 1.33
N ALA A 101 10.98 13.54 0.40
CA ALA A 101 11.48 12.17 0.45
C ALA A 101 12.99 12.16 0.16
N TYR A 102 13.75 11.47 1.02
CA TYR A 102 15.20 11.33 0.94
C TYR A 102 15.56 9.90 0.56
N PHE A 103 16.41 9.73 -0.44
CA PHE A 103 16.86 8.43 -0.94
C PHE A 103 18.38 8.34 -0.84
N GLY A 104 18.88 7.59 0.14
CA GLY A 104 20.32 7.30 0.25
C GLY A 104 20.78 6.32 -0.82
N GLY A 105 21.81 6.72 -1.57
CA GLY A 105 22.52 5.91 -2.55
C GLY A 105 23.68 5.15 -1.93
N SER A 106 24.11 4.07 -2.59
CA SER A 106 25.23 3.24 -2.16
C SER A 106 26.59 3.95 -2.21
N ASP A 107 26.69 5.04 -2.97
CA ASP A 107 27.86 5.92 -3.08
C ASP A 107 27.93 6.99 -1.98
N GLY A 108 27.02 6.95 -1.00
CA GLY A 108 26.93 7.91 0.10
C GLY A 108 26.19 9.22 -0.26
N LYS A 109 25.71 9.38 -1.50
CA LYS A 109 24.88 10.54 -1.89
C LYS A 109 23.43 10.36 -1.45
N VAL A 110 22.71 11.47 -1.38
CA VAL A 110 21.28 11.49 -1.05
C VAL A 110 20.53 12.24 -2.13
N ASP A 111 19.63 11.55 -2.82
CA ASP A 111 18.65 12.17 -3.71
C ASP A 111 17.45 12.67 -2.91
N ILE A 112 16.97 13.86 -3.22
CA ILE A 112 15.85 14.49 -2.53
C ILE A 112 14.73 14.78 -3.53
N LYS A 113 13.51 14.30 -3.24
CA LYS A 113 12.29 14.72 -3.94
C LYS A 113 11.46 15.59 -3.01
N GLU A 114 11.12 16.80 -3.46
CA GLU A 114 10.28 17.72 -2.70
C GLU A 114 8.96 17.97 -3.43
N ASN A 115 7.86 17.93 -2.69
CA ASN A 115 6.55 18.28 -3.18
C ASN A 115 6.37 19.80 -3.12
N LYS A 116 6.54 20.46 -4.27
CA LYS A 116 6.45 21.92 -4.40
C LYS A 116 5.03 22.48 -4.21
N ASN A 117 4.02 21.61 -4.11
CA ASN A 117 2.61 22.01 -4.02
C ASN A 117 2.10 22.15 -2.59
N ILE A 118 2.90 21.79 -1.57
CA ILE A 118 2.55 21.99 -0.16
C ILE A 118 3.32 23.21 0.34
N LYS A 119 2.63 24.34 0.49
CA LYS A 119 3.17 25.52 1.19
C LYS A 119 3.09 25.22 2.69
N VAL A 120 4.24 25.17 3.35
CA VAL A 120 4.35 25.15 4.81
C VAL A 120 4.14 26.55 5.34
#